data_AF-A0A418GK04-F1
#
_entry.id   AF-A0A418GK04-F1
#
_cell.length_a   1.000
_cell.length_b   1.000
_cell.length_c   1.000
_cell.angle_alpha   90.00
_cell.angle_beta   90.00
_cell.angle_gamma   90.00
#
_symmetry.space_group_name_H-M   'P 1'
#
loop_
_entity.id
_entity.type
_entity.pdbx_description
1 polymer ?
#
loop_
_entity_poly.entity_id
_entity_poly.type
_entity_poly.pdbx_seq_one_letter_code
_entity_poly.pdbx_strand_id
1 'polypeptide(L)'
;IGLINLGHMLEARARQRSSKALEKLLDLTPPTARLVTDEGEKNVPLADVQPGMLLRLTTGDRVPVDGEITQGEAWLDEAMLTGEPIPQQKGEGDSVHAGTVVQDGSVLFRASAVGSHTTLSRIIRMVRQA
;
A
#
# COMPACT_ATOMS: atom_id res chain seq x y z
N ILE A 1 9.39 13.96 -41.89
CA ILE A 1 10.38 13.33 -40.98
C ILE A 1 10.33 13.95 -39.58
N GLY A 2 10.37 15.29 -39.44
CA GLY A 2 10.30 15.97 -38.13
C GLY A 2 9.10 15.61 -37.24
N LEU A 3 7.88 15.50 -37.79
CA LEU A 3 6.69 15.13 -37.00
C LEU A 3 6.72 13.67 -36.49
N ILE A 4 7.31 12.74 -37.24
CA ILE A 4 7.38 11.32 -36.85
C ILE A 4 8.36 11.15 -35.69
N ASN A 5 9.51 11.84 -35.73
CA ASN A 5 10.48 11.85 -34.63
C ASN A 5 9.91 12.52 -33.38
N LEU A 6 9.14 13.60 -33.53
CA LEU A 6 8.43 14.23 -32.41
C LEU A 6 7.37 13.30 -31.80
N GLY A 7 6.62 12.58 -32.64
CA GLY A 7 5.66 11.56 -32.20
C GLY A 7 6.35 10.45 -31.39
N HIS A 8 7.43 9.88 -31.91
CA HIS A 8 8.22 8.86 -31.20
C HIS A 8 8.84 9.40 -29.90
N MET A 9 9.28 10.66 -29.87
CA MET A 9 9.81 11.28 -28.65
C MET A 9 8.73 11.49 -27.59
N LEU A 10 7.53 11.93 -27.99
CA LEU A 10 6.38 12.07 -27.09
C LEU A 10 5.92 10.72 -26.55
N GLU A 11 5.86 9.70 -27.40
CA GLU A 11 5.53 8.32 -27.01
C GLU A 11 6.56 7.73 -26.04
N ALA A 12 7.86 7.88 -26.33
CA ALA A 12 8.93 7.43 -25.45
C ALA A 12 8.89 8.15 -24.09
N ARG A 13 8.63 9.48 -24.08
CA ARG A 13 8.50 10.26 -22.84
C ARG A 13 7.27 9.85 -22.03
N ALA A 14 6.16 9.51 -22.69
CA ALA A 14 4.97 8.98 -22.05
C ALA A 14 5.25 7.62 -21.39
N ARG A 15 5.86 6.67 -22.12
CA ARG A 15 6.26 5.35 -21.58
C ARG A 15 7.24 5.46 -20.40
N GLN A 16 8.19 6.39 -20.47
CA GLN A 16 9.17 6.59 -19.40
C GLN A 16 8.54 7.17 -18.11
N ARG A 17 7.54 8.06 -18.23
CA ARG A 17 6.80 8.57 -17.06
C ARG A 17 5.96 7.47 -16.40
N SER A 18 5.29 6.64 -17.19
CA SER A 18 4.52 5.50 -16.68
C SER A 18 5.39 4.50 -15.91
N SER A 19 6.59 4.22 -16.43
CA SER A 19 7.55 3.31 -15.78
C SER A 19 8.01 3.81 -14.40
N LYS A 20 8.27 5.11 -14.25
CA LYS A 20 8.66 5.71 -12.96
C LYS A 20 7.54 5.72 -11.93
N ALA A 21 6.29 5.90 -12.35
CA ALA A 21 5.14 5.82 -11.44
C ALA A 21 4.96 4.39 -10.91
N LEU A 22 5.21 3.39 -11.76
CA LEU A 22 5.18 1.99 -11.37
C LEU A 22 6.29 1.61 -10.38
N GLU A 23 7.53 2.09 -10.60
CA GLU A 23 8.63 1.91 -9.65
C GLU A 23 8.28 2.43 -8.25
N LYS A 24 7.68 3.63 -8.19
CA LYS A 24 7.23 4.22 -6.92
C LYS A 24 6.21 3.36 -6.17
N LEU A 25 5.35 2.62 -6.88
CA LEU A 25 4.37 1.72 -6.26
C LEU A 25 5.05 0.47 -5.66
N LEU A 26 6.13 -0.01 -6.27
CA LEU A 26 6.88 -1.18 -5.77
C LEU A 26 7.60 -0.85 -4.46
N ASP A 27 8.06 0.39 -4.30
CA ASP A 27 8.71 0.88 -3.07
C ASP A 27 7.72 1.12 -1.91
N LEU A 28 6.41 0.93 -2.13
CA LEU A 28 5.39 1.12 -1.10
C LEU A 28 5.21 -0.09 -0.18
N THR A 29 5.87 -1.23 -0.42
CA THR A 29 5.67 -2.38 0.46
C THR A 29 6.81 -2.50 1.46
N PRO A 30 6.56 -2.34 2.77
CA PRO A 30 7.60 -2.51 3.80
C PRO A 30 8.06 -3.99 3.87
N PRO A 31 9.32 -4.26 4.23
CA PRO A 31 9.84 -5.63 4.28
C PRO A 31 9.35 -6.46 5.47
N THR A 32 8.80 -5.80 6.50
CA THR A 32 8.36 -6.41 7.75
C THR A 32 6.99 -5.89 8.18
N ALA A 33 6.32 -6.62 9.07
CA ALA A 33 5.08 -6.22 9.72
C ALA A 33 5.18 -6.46 11.24
N ARG A 34 4.45 -5.67 12.04
CA ARG A 34 4.39 -5.82 13.50
C ARG A 34 3.23 -6.73 13.87
N LEU A 35 3.52 -8.00 14.13
CA LEU A 35 2.54 -9.02 14.55
C LEU A 35 2.24 -8.89 16.04
N VAL A 36 0.96 -8.98 16.38
CA VAL A 36 0.48 -9.01 17.76
C VAL A 36 0.07 -10.42 18.13
N THR A 37 0.62 -10.92 19.23
CA THR A 37 0.39 -12.27 19.77
C THR A 37 0.08 -12.19 21.26
N ASP A 38 -0.29 -13.30 21.88
CA ASP A 38 -0.53 -13.36 23.34
C ASP A 38 0.72 -13.03 24.16
N GLU A 39 1.91 -13.25 23.59
CA GLU A 39 3.21 -12.93 24.19
C GLU A 39 3.63 -11.46 23.97
N GLY A 40 2.82 -10.68 23.24
CA GLY A 40 3.07 -9.30 22.89
C GLY A 40 3.37 -9.08 21.40
N GLU A 41 4.06 -7.99 21.10
CA GLU A 41 4.33 -7.52 19.74
C GLU A 41 5.71 -7.98 19.25
N LYS A 42 5.79 -8.47 18.01
CA LYS A 42 7.05 -8.82 17.36
C LYS A 42 7.05 -8.43 15.89
N ASN A 43 8.20 -8.00 15.39
CA ASN A 43 8.37 -7.79 13.96
C ASN A 43 8.60 -9.14 13.26
N VAL A 44 7.85 -9.38 12.19
CA VAL A 44 7.98 -10.57 11.34
C VAL A 44 8.28 -10.13 9.89
N PRO A 45 9.01 -10.94 9.12
CA PRO A 45 9.12 -10.75 7.67
C PRO A 45 7.73 -10.68 7.04
N LEU A 46 7.55 -9.78 6.06
CA LEU A 46 6.27 -9.67 5.36
C LEU A 46 5.85 -11.00 4.69
N ALA A 47 6.82 -11.80 4.27
CA ALA A 47 6.61 -13.11 3.68
C ALA A 47 5.93 -14.11 4.63
N ASP A 48 6.04 -13.91 5.95
CA ASP A 48 5.45 -14.78 6.96
C ASP A 48 4.04 -14.34 7.37
N VAL A 49 3.58 -13.19 6.87
CA VAL A 49 2.24 -12.66 7.17
C VAL A 49 1.19 -13.44 6.40
N GLN A 50 0.19 -13.96 7.13
CA GLN A 50 -0.93 -14.70 6.57
C GLN A 50 -2.27 -14.00 6.86
N PRO A 51 -3.30 -14.22 6.02
CA PRO A 51 -4.65 -13.76 6.33
C PRO A 51 -5.11 -14.26 7.70
N GLY A 52 -5.85 -13.42 8.43
CA GLY A 52 -6.33 -13.69 9.78
C GLY A 52 -5.39 -13.26 10.90
N MET A 53 -4.10 -13.03 10.63
CA MET A 53 -3.15 -12.50 11.61
C MET A 53 -3.51 -11.06 12.04
N LEU A 54 -3.29 -10.77 13.32
CA LEU A 54 -3.48 -9.44 13.90
C LEU A 54 -2.17 -8.65 13.87
N LEU A 55 -2.19 -7.51 13.20
CA LEU A 55 -1.03 -6.65 13.02
C LEU A 55 -1.30 -5.28 13.65
N ARG A 56 -0.24 -4.61 14.11
CA ARG A 56 -0.31 -3.23 14.59
C ARG A 56 0.25 -2.27 13.56
N LEU A 57 -0.43 -1.13 13.43
CA LEU A 57 0.08 0.06 12.76
C LEU A 57 0.10 1.23 13.76
N THR A 58 1.11 2.07 13.62
CA THR A 58 1.34 3.30 14.39
C THR A 58 1.73 4.43 13.45
N THR A 59 1.65 5.68 13.91
CA THR A 59 2.13 6.88 13.18
C THR A 59 3.47 6.63 12.47
N GLY A 60 3.49 6.91 11.16
CA GLY A 60 4.64 6.74 10.28
C GLY A 60 4.75 5.34 9.65
N ASP A 61 4.01 4.35 10.15
CA ASP A 61 3.99 3.03 9.55
C ASP A 61 3.30 3.08 8.18
N ARG A 62 3.89 2.34 7.25
CA ARG A 62 3.23 2.02 5.99
C ARG A 62 2.48 0.71 6.14
N VAL A 63 1.26 0.65 5.63
CA VAL A 63 0.40 -0.53 5.71
C VAL A 63 1.03 -1.68 4.88
N PRO A 64 1.39 -2.82 5.50
CA PRO A 64 2.12 -3.89 4.82
C PRO A 64 1.25 -4.76 3.92
N VAL A 65 -0.01 -4.97 4.31
CA VAL A 65 -0.99 -5.86 3.65
C VAL A 65 -2.38 -5.26 3.76
N ASP A 66 -3.32 -5.69 2.93
CA ASP A 66 -4.71 -5.26 3.07
C ASP A 66 -5.34 -5.95 4.29
N GLY A 67 -6.31 -5.28 4.92
CA GLY A 67 -7.02 -5.83 6.06
C GLY A 67 -8.17 -4.96 6.56
N GLU A 68 -8.71 -5.33 7.71
CA GLU A 68 -9.80 -4.63 8.38
C GLU A 68 -9.39 -4.26 9.81
N ILE A 69 -9.63 -3.03 10.23
CA ILE A 69 -9.31 -2.55 11.57
C ILE A 69 -10.23 -3.24 12.56
N THR A 70 -9.63 -3.87 13.56
CA THR A 70 -10.36 -4.52 14.65
C THR A 70 -10.40 -3.64 15.90
N GLN A 71 -9.45 -2.72 16.10
CA GLN A 71 -9.40 -1.83 17.26
C GLN A 71 -8.59 -0.56 16.94
N GLY A 72 -8.97 0.55 17.59
CA GLY A 72 -8.27 1.83 17.51
C GLY A 72 -8.75 2.71 16.37
N GLU A 73 -8.07 3.85 16.21
CA GLU A 73 -8.34 4.83 15.15
C GLU A 73 -7.04 5.40 14.60
N ALA A 74 -7.04 5.73 13.32
CA ALA A 74 -5.89 6.32 12.64
C ALA A 74 -6.31 7.19 11.45
N TRP A 75 -5.47 8.17 11.13
CA TRP A 75 -5.53 8.94 9.88
C TRP A 75 -4.59 8.31 8.87
N LEU A 76 -5.13 7.87 7.73
CA LEU A 76 -4.36 7.24 6.66
C LEU A 76 -4.26 8.15 5.43
N ASP A 77 -3.05 8.33 4.95
CA ASP A 77 -2.77 8.90 3.63
C ASP A 77 -2.93 7.81 2.56
N GLU A 78 -4.03 7.89 1.81
CA GLU A 78 -4.37 6.99 0.73
C GLU A 78 -4.12 7.60 -0.66
N ALA A 79 -3.46 8.78 -0.74
CA ALA A 79 -3.31 9.55 -1.98
C ALA A 79 -2.63 8.77 -3.10
N MET A 80 -1.69 7.88 -2.76
CA MET A 80 -1.01 7.02 -3.72
C MET A 80 -1.92 5.98 -4.40
N LEU A 81 -3.02 5.59 -3.74
CA LEU A 81 -3.97 4.60 -4.27
C LEU A 81 -5.21 5.25 -4.87
N THR A 82 -5.78 6.24 -4.18
CA THR A 82 -7.07 6.86 -4.54
C THR A 82 -6.91 8.16 -5.33
N GLY A 83 -5.75 8.82 -5.22
CA GLY A 83 -5.53 10.16 -5.75
C GLY A 83 -6.10 11.28 -4.88
N GLU A 84 -6.70 10.95 -3.73
CA GLU A 84 -7.27 11.94 -2.81
C GLU A 84 -6.17 12.46 -1.86
N PRO A 85 -5.90 13.78 -1.85
CA PRO A 85 -4.77 14.34 -1.10
C PRO A 85 -5.02 14.51 0.39
N ILE A 86 -6.26 14.34 0.85
CA ILE A 86 -6.65 14.55 2.25
C ILE A 86 -6.60 13.19 2.97
N PRO A 87 -5.89 13.06 4.09
CA PRO A 87 -5.90 11.83 4.88
C PRO A 87 -7.33 11.46 5.31
N GLN A 88 -7.65 10.18 5.26
CA GLN A 88 -8.94 9.67 5.71
C GLN A 88 -8.83 9.13 7.14
N GLN A 89 -9.75 9.52 8.02
CA GLN A 89 -9.90 8.89 9.33
C GLN A 89 -10.51 7.50 9.15
N LYS A 90 -9.96 6.50 9.84
CA LYS A 90 -10.42 5.12 9.85
C LYS A 90 -10.50 4.62 11.29
N GLY A 91 -11.51 3.80 11.57
CA GLY A 91 -11.73 3.15 12.87
C GLY A 91 -12.11 1.68 12.72
N GLU A 92 -12.62 1.10 13.79
CA GLU A 92 -13.06 -0.30 13.82
C GLU A 92 -14.09 -0.62 12.72
N GLY A 93 -13.85 -1.71 11.99
CA GLY A 93 -14.65 -2.14 10.83
C GLY A 93 -14.23 -1.53 9.50
N ASP A 94 -13.40 -0.49 9.49
CA ASP A 94 -12.90 0.11 8.24
C ASP A 94 -11.76 -0.71 7.63
N SER A 95 -11.67 -0.67 6.31
CA SER A 95 -10.58 -1.31 5.56
C SER A 95 -9.31 -0.47 5.55
N VAL A 96 -8.17 -1.16 5.56
CA VAL A 96 -6.83 -0.60 5.31
C VAL A 96 -6.19 -1.28 4.11
N HIS A 97 -5.43 -0.51 3.33
CA HIS A 97 -4.88 -0.96 2.06
C HIS A 97 -3.36 -0.91 2.05
N ALA A 98 -2.72 -1.94 1.51
CA ALA A 98 -1.27 -2.01 1.41
C ALA A 98 -0.70 -0.79 0.67
N GLY A 99 0.37 -0.21 1.23
CA GLY A 99 1.07 0.94 0.66
C GLY A 99 0.58 2.31 1.10
N THR A 100 -0.56 2.41 1.79
CA THR A 100 -0.99 3.66 2.45
C THR A 100 -0.17 3.90 3.71
N VAL A 101 -0.14 5.14 4.19
CA VAL A 101 0.71 5.54 5.34
C VAL A 101 -0.16 6.04 6.47
N VAL A 102 0.10 5.57 7.69
CA VAL A 102 -0.51 6.12 8.90
C VAL A 102 0.12 7.47 9.20
N GLN A 103 -0.64 8.53 9.05
CA GLN A 103 -0.21 9.90 9.36
C GLN A 103 -0.29 10.19 10.85
N ASP A 104 -1.31 9.66 11.53
CA ASP A 104 -1.51 9.82 12.97
C ASP A 104 -2.37 8.68 13.53
N GLY A 105 -2.17 8.34 14.81
CA GLY A 105 -2.94 7.31 15.51
C GLY A 105 -2.30 5.91 15.53
N SER A 106 -3.09 4.93 15.95
CA SER A 106 -2.66 3.54 16.12
C SER A 106 -3.85 2.61 16.02
N VAL A 107 -3.69 1.55 15.23
CA VAL A 107 -4.74 0.56 14.99
C VAL A 107 -4.20 -0.86 15.11
N LEU A 108 -5.06 -1.76 15.56
CA LEU A 108 -4.92 -3.18 15.31
C LEU A 108 -5.81 -3.54 14.13
N PHE A 109 -5.27 -4.28 13.18
CA PHE A 109 -6.02 -4.72 12.02
C PHE A 109 -5.76 -6.19 11.72
N ARG A 110 -6.77 -6.87 11.20
CA ARG A 110 -6.69 -8.26 10.77
C ARG A 110 -6.32 -8.30 9.30
N ALA A 111 -5.23 -8.98 8.96
CA ALA A 111 -4.82 -9.17 7.57
C ALA A 111 -5.92 -9.92 6.78
N SER A 112 -6.30 -9.40 5.62
CA SER A 112 -7.32 -10.01 4.74
C SER A 112 -6.72 -10.46 3.40
N ALA A 113 -5.81 -9.68 2.82
CA ALA A 113 -5.12 -10.04 1.59
C ALA A 113 -3.63 -9.70 1.64
N VAL A 114 -2.79 -10.69 1.34
CA VAL A 114 -1.33 -10.62 1.46
C VAL A 114 -0.64 -10.84 0.12
N GLY A 115 0.60 -10.36 0.00
CA GLY A 115 1.42 -10.52 -1.20
C GLY A 115 0.68 -10.10 -2.48
N SER A 116 0.64 -11.01 -3.46
CA SER A 116 0.03 -10.78 -4.77
C SER A 116 -1.50 -10.58 -4.75
N HIS A 117 -2.16 -10.77 -3.60
CA HIS A 117 -3.60 -10.59 -3.46
C HIS A 117 -3.99 -9.21 -2.94
N THR A 118 -3.01 -8.37 -2.57
CA THR A 118 -3.24 -6.99 -2.14
C THR A 118 -3.80 -6.12 -3.28
N THR A 119 -4.50 -5.06 -2.91
CA THR A 119 -5.03 -4.03 -3.83
C THR A 119 -3.89 -3.35 -4.57
N LEU A 120 -2.82 -2.98 -3.86
CA LEU A 120 -1.61 -2.45 -4.47
C LEU A 120 -1.03 -3.40 -5.52
N SER A 121 -0.91 -4.70 -5.22
CA SER A 121 -0.43 -5.69 -6.20
C SER A 121 -1.34 -5.81 -7.42
N ARG A 122 -2.67 -5.69 -7.25
CA ARG A 122 -3.61 -5.65 -8.38
C ARG A 122 -3.36 -4.41 -9.25
N ILE A 123 -3.21 -3.23 -8.64
CA ILE A 123 -2.93 -1.97 -9.37
C ILE A 123 -1.62 -2.10 -10.16
N ILE A 124 -0.55 -2.58 -9.52
CA ILE A 124 0.75 -2.81 -10.17
C ILE A 124 0.62 -3.73 -11.39
N ARG A 125 -0.15 -4.83 -11.28
CA ARG A 125 -0.38 -5.74 -12.41
C ARG A 125 -1.17 -5.08 -13.54
N MET A 126 -2.23 -4.35 -13.24
CA MET A 126 -3.03 -3.65 -14.25
C MET A 126 -2.19 -2.63 -15.01
N VAL A 127 -1.38 -1.84 -14.31
CA VAL A 127 -0.48 -0.84 -14.93
C VAL A 127 0.60 -1.49 -15.79
N ARG A 128 1.09 -2.68 -15.43
CA ARG A 128 2.07 -3.44 -16.24
C ARG A 128 1.48 -4.05 -17.51
N GLN A 129 0.18 -4.31 -17.53
CA GLN A 129 -0.52 -4.95 -18.66
C GLN A 129 -1.05 -3.92 -19.69
N ALA A 130 -1.02 -2.63 -19.35
CA ALA A 130 -1.40 -1.52 -20.23
C ALA A 130 -0.18 -0.96 -21.00
#